data_AF-A0A941D457-F1
#
_entry.id   AF-A0A941D457-F1
#
_cell.length_a   1.000
_cell.length_b   1.000
_cell.length_c   1.000
_cell.angle_alpha   90.00
_cell.angle_beta   90.00
_cell.angle_gamma   90.00
#
_symmetry.space_group_name_H-M   'P 1'
#
loop_
_entity.id
_entity.type
_entity.pdbx_description
1 polymer ?
#
loop_
_entity_poly.entity_id
_entity_poly.type
_entity_poly.pdbx_seq_one_letter_code
_entity_poly.pdbx_strand_id
1 'polypeptide(L)'
;MRIATIMLTAAATLMVAGSALAAADVSDVSFIQASRCRGIASVTAADTTDLDAWLKAASRSRDSSVIAKAADAQDAGRREAKTTNAERKARLAVELSGPCQAFKG
;
A
#
# COMPACT_ATOMS: atom_id res chain seq x y z
N MET A 1 -8.09 39.97 23.12
CA MET A 1 -8.80 39.23 22.06
C MET A 1 -7.90 38.09 21.62
N ARG A 2 -8.29 36.84 21.89
CA ARG A 2 -7.54 35.63 21.52
C ARG A 2 -8.49 34.75 20.74
N ILE A 3 -8.22 34.60 19.45
CA ILE A 3 -8.97 33.73 18.55
C ILE A 3 -8.39 32.33 18.75
N ALA A 4 -9.15 31.44 19.39
CA ALA A 4 -8.79 30.04 19.53
C ALA A 4 -9.23 29.30 18.27
N THR A 5 -8.25 29.00 17.42
CA THR A 5 -8.38 28.15 16.25
C THR A 5 -8.70 26.72 16.71
N ILE A 6 -9.93 26.27 16.43
CA ILE A 6 -10.31 24.87 16.61
C ILE A 6 -9.69 24.09 15.44
N MET A 7 -8.52 23.48 15.68
CA MET A 7 -7.95 22.47 14.79
C MET A 7 -8.79 21.20 14.92
N LEU A 8 -9.61 20.90 13.90
CA LEU A 8 -10.21 19.59 13.69
C LEU A 8 -9.08 18.59 13.41
N THR A 9 -8.57 17.93 14.44
CA THR A 9 -7.81 16.69 14.27
C THR A 9 -8.80 15.57 14.01
N ALA A 10 -9.13 15.35 12.74
CA ALA A 10 -9.74 14.10 12.29
C ALA A 10 -8.69 12.99 12.39
N ALA A 11 -8.43 12.52 13.61
CA ALA A 11 -7.75 11.26 13.84
C ALA A 11 -8.76 10.15 13.55
N ALA A 12 -8.83 9.75 12.28
CA ALA A 12 -9.45 8.49 11.92
C ALA A 12 -8.57 7.37 12.49
N THR A 13 -8.88 6.95 13.72
CA THR A 13 -8.38 5.70 14.30
C THR A 13 -9.03 4.54 13.57
N LEU A 14 -8.48 4.17 12.42
CA LEU A 14 -8.73 2.86 11.83
C LEU A 14 -8.11 1.85 12.80
N MET A 15 -8.96 1.23 13.62
CA MET A 15 -8.63 0.01 14.35
C MET A 15 -8.22 -1.04 13.32
N VAL A 16 -6.92 -1.28 13.19
CA VAL A 16 -6.41 -2.46 12.48
C VAL A 16 -6.65 -3.64 13.40
N ALA A 17 -7.86 -4.21 13.30
CA ALA A 17 -8.09 -5.57 13.76
C ALA A 17 -7.13 -6.45 12.95
N GLY A 18 -6.23 -7.16 13.64
CA GLY A 18 -5.39 -8.19 13.03
C GLY A 18 -6.31 -9.21 12.38
N SER A 19 -6.42 -9.14 11.05
CA SER A 19 -7.17 -10.11 10.28
C SER A 19 -6.30 -11.33 10.11
N ALA A 20 -6.58 -12.34 10.94
CA ALA A 20 -6.36 -13.72 10.58
C ALA A 20 -6.85 -13.92 9.14
N LEU A 21 -6.03 -14.57 8.31
CA LEU A 21 -6.27 -14.89 6.91
C LEU A 21 -7.48 -15.83 6.79
N ALA A 22 -8.69 -15.30 6.97
CA ALA A 22 -9.88 -15.86 6.37
C ALA A 22 -9.78 -15.56 4.89
N ALA A 23 -10.05 -16.56 4.06
CA ALA A 23 -10.14 -16.48 2.60
C ALA A 23 -11.32 -15.58 2.15
N ALA A 24 -11.33 -14.33 2.60
CA ALA A 24 -12.15 -13.27 2.08
C ALA A 24 -11.61 -12.95 0.69
N ASP A 25 -12.47 -13.05 -0.32
CA ASP A 25 -12.21 -12.67 -1.70
C ASP A 25 -11.19 -11.55 -1.78
N VAL A 26 -10.00 -11.87 -2.33
CA VAL A 26 -9.00 -10.85 -2.58
C VAL A 26 -9.70 -9.78 -3.41
N SER A 27 -9.86 -8.57 -2.89
CA SER A 27 -10.56 -7.50 -3.63
C SER A 27 -9.65 -6.95 -4.73
N ASP A 28 -10.24 -6.43 -5.82
CA ASP A 28 -9.48 -5.70 -6.84
C ASP A 28 -8.71 -4.53 -6.22
N VAL A 29 -9.30 -3.91 -5.19
CA VAL A 29 -8.68 -2.83 -4.42
C VAL A 29 -7.42 -3.33 -3.70
N SER A 30 -7.50 -4.48 -3.05
CA SER A 30 -6.34 -5.11 -2.38
C SER A 30 -5.25 -5.46 -3.39
N PHE A 31 -5.62 -5.95 -4.57
CA PHE A 31 -4.67 -6.28 -5.62
C PHE A 31 -3.92 -5.05 -6.15
N ILE A 32 -4.64 -3.97 -6.41
CA ILE A 32 -4.05 -2.68 -6.83
C ILE A 32 -3.16 -2.12 -5.72
N GLN A 33 -3.60 -2.19 -4.46
CA GLN A 33 -2.83 -1.71 -3.31
C GLN A 33 -1.54 -2.51 -3.10
N ALA A 34 -1.59 -3.84 -3.19
CA ALA A 34 -0.40 -4.68 -3.11
C ALA A 34 0.59 -4.39 -4.25
N SER A 35 0.07 -4.08 -5.46
CA SER A 35 0.90 -3.72 -6.61
C SER A 35 1.63 -2.39 -6.37
N ARG A 36 0.95 -1.41 -5.78
CA ARG A 36 1.58 -0.17 -5.31
C ARG A 36 2.67 -0.45 -4.26
N CYS A 37 2.37 -1.25 -3.24
CA CYS A 37 3.32 -1.65 -2.20
C CYS A 37 4.58 -2.28 -2.80
N ARG A 38 4.42 -3.16 -3.79
CA ARG A 38 5.54 -3.77 -4.53
C ARG A 38 6.33 -2.74 -5.32
N GLY A 39 5.65 -1.75 -5.93
CA GLY A 39 6.29 -0.62 -6.59
C GLY A 39 7.19 0.19 -5.66
N ILE A 40 6.68 0.55 -4.48
CA ILE A 40 7.44 1.27 -3.45
C ILE A 40 8.62 0.41 -2.97
N ALA A 41 8.35 -0.84 -2.62
CA ALA A 41 9.35 -1.79 -2.11
C ALA A 41 10.48 -2.06 -3.11
N SER A 42 10.22 -2.04 -4.41
CA SER A 42 11.24 -2.28 -5.44
C SER A 42 12.34 -1.20 -5.54
N VAL A 43 12.11 -0.03 -4.94
CA VAL A 43 13.08 1.08 -4.90
C VAL A 43 13.70 1.23 -3.53
N THR A 44 13.01 0.76 -2.49
CA THR A 44 13.56 0.69 -1.14
C THR A 44 14.37 -0.60 -0.98
N ALA A 45 15.23 -0.70 0.03
CA ALA A 45 15.92 -1.96 0.33
C ALA A 45 15.00 -2.99 1.04
N ALA A 46 13.68 -2.95 0.76
CA ALA A 46 12.69 -3.81 1.38
C ALA A 46 12.52 -5.10 0.57
N ASP A 47 12.33 -6.22 1.27
CA ASP A 47 12.03 -7.50 0.63
C ASP A 47 10.68 -7.45 -0.10
N THR A 48 10.66 -7.96 -1.34
CA THR A 48 9.47 -8.04 -2.20
C THR A 48 8.98 -9.46 -2.41
N THR A 49 9.65 -10.48 -1.85
CA THR A 49 9.41 -11.89 -2.17
C THR A 49 7.96 -12.28 -1.89
N ASP A 50 7.45 -11.94 -0.71
CA ASP A 50 6.08 -12.28 -0.31
C ASP A 50 5.05 -11.48 -1.12
N LEU A 51 5.35 -10.22 -1.44
CA LEU A 51 4.50 -9.39 -2.30
C LEU A 51 4.40 -9.95 -3.72
N ASP A 52 5.52 -10.37 -4.30
CA ASP A 52 5.55 -10.93 -5.65
C ASP A 52 4.79 -12.28 -5.69
N ALA A 53 4.93 -13.11 -4.65
CA ALA A 53 4.18 -14.35 -4.50
C ALA A 53 2.67 -14.11 -4.37
N TRP A 54 2.28 -13.17 -3.51
CA TRP A 54 0.89 -12.78 -3.30
C TRP A 54 0.26 -12.22 -4.59
N LEU A 55 0.95 -11.32 -5.29
CA LEU A 55 0.48 -10.73 -6.56
C LEU A 55 0.33 -11.79 -7.65
N LYS A 56 1.26 -12.75 -7.73
CA LYS A 56 1.16 -13.87 -8.67
C LYS A 56 -0.03 -14.78 -8.39
N ALA A 57 -0.35 -15.02 -7.12
CA ALA A 57 -1.55 -15.77 -6.76
C ALA A 57 -2.83 -14.99 -7.08
N ALA A 58 -2.88 -13.71 -6.68
CA ALA A 58 -4.04 -12.84 -6.78
C ALA A 58 -4.37 -12.35 -8.19
N SER A 59 -3.43 -12.44 -9.15
CA SER A 59 -3.62 -12.00 -10.54
C SER A 59 -4.38 -12.98 -11.42
N ARG A 60 -4.40 -14.28 -11.08
CA ARG A 60 -4.92 -15.36 -11.95
C ARG A 60 -6.41 -15.24 -12.28
N SER A 61 -7.19 -14.62 -11.41
CA SER A 61 -8.64 -14.47 -11.52
C SER A 61 -9.08 -13.05 -11.89
N ARG A 62 -8.15 -12.16 -12.27
CA ARG A 62 -8.43 -10.74 -12.48
C ARG A 62 -8.74 -10.40 -13.93
N ASP A 63 -9.67 -9.47 -14.08
CA ASP A 63 -9.93 -8.83 -15.36
C ASP A 63 -8.73 -7.97 -15.81
N SER A 64 -8.56 -7.87 -17.13
CA SER A 64 -7.51 -7.08 -17.77
C SER A 64 -7.49 -5.61 -17.33
N SER A 65 -8.65 -5.00 -17.05
CA SER A 65 -8.74 -3.62 -16.58
C SER A 65 -8.17 -3.44 -15.16
N VAL A 66 -8.32 -4.45 -14.31
CA VAL A 66 -7.76 -4.47 -12.96
C VAL A 66 -6.25 -4.66 -13.02
N ILE A 67 -5.76 -5.54 -13.90
CA ILE A 67 -4.32 -5.72 -14.15
C ILE A 67 -3.67 -4.42 -14.63
N ALA A 68 -4.31 -3.68 -15.55
CA ALA A 68 -3.80 -2.40 -16.02
C ALA A 68 -3.70 -1.37 -14.89
N LYS A 69 -4.76 -1.22 -14.08
CA LYS A 69 -4.76 -0.32 -12.91
C LYS A 69 -3.70 -0.69 -11.88
N ALA A 70 -3.48 -1.99 -11.68
CA ALA A 70 -2.44 -2.49 -10.79
C ALA A 70 -1.03 -2.14 -11.30
N ALA A 71 -0.79 -2.27 -12.61
CA ALA A 71 0.46 -1.85 -13.23
C ALA A 71 0.70 -0.34 -13.06
N ASP A 72 -0.33 0.48 -13.29
CA ASP A 72 -0.26 1.94 -13.07
C ASP A 72 0.06 2.28 -11.61
N ALA A 73 -0.56 1.58 -10.66
CA ALA A 73 -0.34 1.78 -9.23
C ALA A 73 1.08 1.36 -8.80
N GLN A 74 1.60 0.26 -9.34
CA GLN A 74 2.99 -0.17 -9.13
C GLN A 74 3.98 0.86 -9.69
N ASP A 75 3.69 1.39 -10.88
CA ASP A 75 4.47 2.44 -11.52
C ASP A 75 4.48 3.74 -10.71
N ALA A 76 3.32 4.15 -10.21
CA ALA A 76 3.18 5.31 -9.34
C ALA A 76 4.00 5.12 -8.05
N GLY A 77 3.85 3.97 -7.38
CA GLY A 77 4.62 3.64 -6.17
C GLY A 77 6.13 3.68 -6.41
N ARG A 78 6.59 3.12 -7.53
CA ARG A 78 8.00 3.17 -7.93
C ARG A 78 8.49 4.60 -8.15
N ARG A 79 7.70 5.44 -8.82
CA ARG A 79 8.07 6.85 -9.07
C ARG A 79 8.12 7.65 -7.78
N GLU A 80 7.15 7.45 -6.88
CA GLU A 80 7.12 8.12 -5.59
C GLU A 80 8.29 7.72 -4.69
N ALA A 81 8.66 6.43 -4.68
CA ALA A 81 9.78 5.93 -3.88
C ALA A 81 11.15 6.46 -4.33
N LYS A 82 11.27 6.96 -5.56
CA LYS A 82 12.48 7.65 -6.06
C LYS A 82 12.62 9.08 -5.55
N THR A 83 11.66 9.59 -4.79
CA THR A 83 11.73 10.95 -4.24
C THR A 83 12.98 11.16 -3.38
N THR A 84 13.55 12.35 -3.41
CA THR A 84 14.65 12.77 -2.53
C THR A 84 14.15 13.47 -1.26
N ASN A 85 12.86 13.81 -1.20
CA ASN A 85 12.26 14.49 -0.06
C ASN A 85 12.14 13.54 1.15
N ALA A 86 12.74 13.92 2.28
CA ALA A 86 12.82 13.10 3.48
C ALA A 86 11.45 12.80 4.12
N GLU A 87 10.54 13.77 4.17
CA GLU A 87 9.19 13.60 4.72
C GLU A 87 8.37 12.60 3.88
N ARG A 88 8.48 12.70 2.56
CA ARG A 88 7.84 11.74 1.64
C ARG A 88 8.40 10.34 1.82
N LYS A 89 9.72 10.20 1.96
CA LYS A 89 10.35 8.90 2.26
C LYS A 89 9.83 8.31 3.58
N ALA A 90 9.72 9.12 4.62
CA ALA A 90 9.19 8.67 5.92
C ALA A 90 7.73 8.18 5.80
N ARG A 91 6.88 8.88 5.04
CA ARG A 91 5.50 8.44 4.77
C ARG A 91 5.44 7.11 4.02
N LEU A 92 6.28 6.92 3.00
CA LEU A 92 6.36 5.66 2.25
C LEU A 92 6.88 4.51 3.12
N ALA A 93 7.80 4.78 4.05
CA ALA A 93 8.26 3.79 5.02
C ALA A 93 7.12 3.35 5.97
N VAL A 94 6.28 4.29 6.42
CA VAL A 94 5.07 3.99 7.20
C VAL A 94 4.04 3.20 6.38
N GLU A 95 3.89 3.51 5.09
CA GLU A 95 3.02 2.73 4.19
C GLU A 95 3.52 1.28 4.07
N LEU A 96 4.83 1.09 3.92
CA LEU A 96 5.48 -0.22 3.86
C LEU A 96 5.36 -1.00 5.18
N SER A 97 5.54 -0.36 6.33
CA SER A 97 5.49 -1.01 7.65
C SER A 97 4.09 -1.14 8.22
N GLY A 98 3.09 -0.47 7.64
CA GLY A 98 1.69 -0.56 8.03
C GLY A 98 0.86 -1.30 6.98
N PRO A 99 0.08 -0.60 6.13
CA PRO A 99 -0.85 -1.22 5.18
C PRO A 99 -0.25 -2.33 4.31
N CYS A 100 1.00 -2.18 3.84
CA CYS A 100 1.62 -3.18 2.97
C CYS A 100 1.95 -4.50 3.67
N GLN A 101 1.99 -4.55 5.00
CA GLN A 101 2.21 -5.78 5.75
C GLN A 101 1.04 -6.76 5.60
N ALA A 102 -0.16 -6.28 5.26
CA ALA A 102 -1.32 -7.15 5.02
C ALA A 102 -1.13 -8.10 3.82
N PHE A 103 -0.13 -7.85 2.97
CA PHE A 103 0.16 -8.63 1.76
C PHE A 103 1.50 -9.39 1.85
N LYS A 104 2.17 -9.30 3.01
CA LYS A 104 3.40 -10.04 3.31
C LYS A 104 3.03 -11.09 4.36
N GLY A 105 3.05 -12.36 3.97
CA GLY A 105 2.62 -13.49 4.79
C GLY A 105 3.69 -14.55 4.84
#